data_AF-A0A2J8A1T9-F1
#
_entry.id   AF-A0A2J8A1T9-F1
#
_cell.length_a   1.000
_cell.length_b   1.000
_cell.length_c   1.000
_cell.angle_alpha   90.00
_cell.angle_beta   90.00
_cell.angle_gamma   90.00
#
_symmetry.space_group_name_H-M   'P 1'
#
loop_
_entity.id
_entity.type
_entity.pdbx_description
1 polymer ?
#
loop_
_entity_poly.entity_id
_entity_poly.type
_entity_poly.pdbx_seq_one_letter_code
_entity_poly.pdbx_strand_id
1 'polypeptide(L)'
;MALSLRQGSLARCAAQRVQPARRAAPFAPVRQVRPCRSLRALEIDWSDPDTQIGLAGMVLGLVLGLGAPLFYISRADRDEERLEELRALNRSTFAETGEYMSEDEIAKIRKPKWTDRREWADDD
;
A
#
# COMPACT_ATOMS: atom_id res chain seq x y z
N MET A 1 41.68 20.68 66.22
CA MET A 1 42.41 19.86 67.22
C MET A 1 42.25 18.39 66.86
N ALA A 2 43.37 17.66 66.81
CA ALA A 2 43.59 16.19 66.91
C ALA A 2 42.68 15.24 66.10
N LEU A 3 43.18 14.55 65.06
CA LEU A 3 43.97 13.29 65.08
C LEU A 3 43.28 12.11 65.77
N SER A 4 43.12 10.99 65.05
CA SER A 4 43.37 9.61 65.51
C SER A 4 42.72 8.61 64.54
N LEU A 5 43.46 8.02 63.59
CA LEU A 5 44.23 6.77 63.71
C LEU A 5 43.38 5.48 63.73
N ARG A 6 43.62 4.66 62.68
CA ARG A 6 43.93 3.20 62.74
C ARG A 6 42.84 2.25 63.26
N GLN A 7 42.79 0.95 62.98
CA GLN A 7 43.43 -0.04 62.12
C GLN A 7 42.66 -1.35 62.40
N GLY A 8 42.74 -2.32 61.49
CA GLY A 8 42.61 -3.76 61.81
C GLY A 8 41.20 -4.31 61.59
N SER A 9 40.92 -5.19 60.62
CA SER A 9 41.50 -6.51 60.30
C SER A 9 41.18 -7.60 61.33
N LEU A 10 40.69 -8.72 60.78
CA LEU A 10 40.44 -10.04 61.41
C LEU A 10 39.08 -10.10 62.15
N ALA A 11 38.21 -11.08 61.99
CA ALA A 11 38.48 -12.48 61.71
C ALA A 11 37.19 -13.25 61.32
N ARG A 12 37.42 -14.31 60.52
CA ARG A 12 36.87 -15.67 60.63
C ARG A 12 35.40 -15.98 60.29
N CYS A 13 35.33 -16.92 59.36
CA CYS A 13 34.56 -18.17 59.40
C CYS A 13 33.04 -18.10 59.35
N ALA A 14 32.49 -18.42 58.18
CA ALA A 14 31.52 -19.50 58.08
C ALA A 14 31.63 -20.15 56.70
N ALA A 15 31.96 -21.44 56.72
CA ALA A 15 31.96 -22.31 55.56
C ALA A 15 30.53 -22.42 55.00
N GLN A 16 30.36 -22.08 53.72
CA GLN A 16 29.22 -22.57 52.95
C GLN A 16 29.74 -23.29 51.71
N ARG A 17 29.81 -24.62 51.86
CA ARG A 17 29.89 -25.56 50.74
C ARG A 17 28.59 -25.42 49.93
N VAL A 18 28.63 -24.65 48.86
CA VAL A 18 27.58 -24.68 47.83
C VAL A 18 27.94 -25.79 46.86
N GLN A 19 27.23 -26.92 46.95
CA GLN A 19 27.27 -27.95 45.91
C GLN A 19 26.72 -27.36 44.60
N PRO A 20 27.40 -27.51 43.45
CA PRO A 20 26.76 -27.22 42.19
C PRO A 20 25.78 -28.34 41.86
N ALA A 21 24.48 -28.07 42.03
CA ALA A 21 23.43 -28.87 41.45
C ALA A 21 23.55 -28.77 39.92
N ARG A 22 24.32 -29.67 39.30
CA ARG A 22 24.27 -29.92 37.86
C ARG A 22 22.90 -30.50 37.53
N ARG A 23 21.92 -29.63 37.33
CA ARG A 23 20.69 -29.98 36.61
C ARG A 23 21.09 -30.20 35.16
N ALA A 24 21.27 -31.46 34.79
CA ALA A 24 21.24 -31.87 33.40
C ALA A 24 19.88 -31.45 32.85
N ALA A 25 19.85 -30.39 32.04
CA ALA A 25 18.68 -30.09 31.24
C ALA A 25 18.46 -31.28 30.29
N PRO A 26 17.24 -31.85 30.19
CA PRO A 26 16.97 -32.80 29.14
C PRO A 26 17.13 -32.06 27.81
N PHE A 27 18.02 -32.56 26.94
CA PHE A 27 18.12 -32.12 25.57
C PHE A 27 16.71 -32.08 24.96
N ALA A 28 16.21 -30.89 24.66
CA ALA A 28 14.98 -30.76 23.89
C ALA A 28 15.22 -31.41 22.52
N PRO A 29 14.33 -32.30 22.04
CA PRO A 29 14.50 -32.88 20.72
C PRO A 29 14.46 -31.75 19.69
N VAL A 30 15.51 -31.66 18.87
CA VAL A 30 15.56 -30.77 17.71
C VAL A 30 14.35 -31.12 16.84
N ARG A 31 13.37 -30.22 16.77
CA ARG A 31 12.19 -30.39 15.93
C ARG A 31 12.66 -30.40 14.48
N GLN A 32 12.74 -31.58 13.88
CA GLN A 32 13.06 -31.73 12.47
C GLN A 32 12.01 -30.99 11.65
N VAL A 33 12.42 -29.89 11.01
CA VAL A 33 11.62 -29.22 9.99
C VAL A 33 11.56 -30.20 8.83
N ARG A 34 10.38 -30.81 8.61
CA ARG A 34 10.19 -31.69 7.45
C ARG A 34 10.46 -30.86 6.19
N PRO A 35 11.38 -31.28 5.30
CA PRO A 35 11.56 -30.60 4.03
C PRO A 35 10.22 -30.60 3.30
N CYS A 36 9.79 -29.42 2.87
CA CYS A 36 8.59 -29.25 2.07
C CYS A 36 8.70 -30.20 0.86
N ARG A 37 7.65 -31.02 0.68
CA ARG A 37 7.51 -31.95 -0.43
C ARG A 37 7.78 -31.21 -1.74
N SER A 38 8.64 -31.79 -2.59
CA SER A 38 8.98 -31.24 -3.91
C SER A 38 7.71 -30.83 -4.68
N LEU A 39 7.71 -29.63 -5.26
CA LEU A 39 6.64 -29.11 -6.10
C LEU A 39 6.31 -30.14 -7.17
N ARG A 40 5.15 -30.81 -7.04
CA ARG A 40 4.60 -31.62 -8.11
C ARG A 40 4.12 -30.67 -9.21
N ALA A 41 4.35 -31.04 -10.46
CA ALA A 41 3.74 -30.36 -11.59
C ALA A 41 2.22 -30.31 -11.39
N LEU A 42 1.65 -29.12 -11.50
CA LEU A 42 0.21 -28.91 -11.38
C LEU A 42 -0.38 -29.15 -12.77
N GLU A 43 -0.98 -30.32 -12.98
CA GLU A 43 -1.73 -30.60 -14.19
C GLU A 43 -3.07 -29.86 -14.09
N ILE A 44 -3.25 -28.85 -14.93
CA ILE A 44 -4.48 -28.05 -14.96
C ILE A 44 -5.50 -28.81 -15.80
N ASP A 45 -6.55 -29.31 -15.15
CA ASP A 45 -7.68 -29.92 -15.84
C ASP A 45 -8.62 -28.82 -16.34
N TRP A 46 -8.63 -28.63 -17.65
CA TRP A 46 -9.49 -27.64 -18.31
C TRP A 46 -10.95 -28.08 -18.45
N SER A 47 -11.25 -29.35 -18.19
CA SER A 47 -12.62 -29.88 -18.24
C SER A 47 -13.37 -29.73 -16.91
N ASP A 48 -12.62 -29.48 -15.83
CA ASP A 48 -13.17 -29.28 -14.50
C ASP A 48 -13.80 -27.87 -14.37
N PRO A 49 -15.10 -27.76 -14.02
CA PRO A 49 -15.76 -26.47 -13.87
C PRO A 49 -15.13 -25.60 -12.78
N ASP A 50 -14.60 -26.19 -11.71
CA ASP A 50 -14.01 -25.42 -10.60
C ASP A 50 -12.71 -24.72 -11.05
N THR A 51 -11.90 -25.40 -11.86
CA THR A 51 -10.68 -24.83 -12.47
C THR A 51 -11.00 -23.68 -13.42
N GLN A 52 -12.07 -23.80 -14.22
CA GLN A 52 -12.53 -22.72 -15.11
C GLN A 52 -13.02 -21.50 -14.33
N ILE A 53 -13.82 -21.71 -13.28
CA ILE A 53 -14.33 -20.63 -12.43
C ILE A 53 -13.17 -19.93 -11.73
N GLY A 54 -12.20 -20.68 -11.22
CA GLY A 54 -11.00 -20.14 -10.58
C GLY A 54 -10.19 -19.25 -11.53
N LEU A 55 -9.94 -19.72 -12.75
CA LEU A 55 -9.22 -18.93 -13.76
C LEU A 55 -10.02 -17.69 -14.19
N ALA A 56 -11.32 -17.85 -14.44
CA ALA A 56 -12.19 -16.74 -14.81
C ALA A 56 -12.21 -15.66 -13.71
N GLY A 57 -12.28 -16.08 -12.44
CA GLY A 57 -12.20 -15.19 -11.28
C GLY A 57 -10.87 -14.45 -11.21
N MET A 58 -9.75 -15.13 -11.46
CA MET A 58 -8.42 -14.50 -11.49
C MET A 58 -8.31 -13.45 -12.59
N VAL A 59 -8.74 -13.79 -13.81
CA VAL A 59 -8.73 -12.87 -14.95
C VAL A 59 -9.63 -11.66 -14.67
N LEU A 60 -10.85 -11.90 -14.20
CA LEU A 60 -11.79 -10.84 -13.84
C LEU A 60 -11.22 -9.94 -12.73
N GLY A 61 -10.59 -10.53 -11.72
CA GLY A 61 -9.94 -9.81 -10.64
C GLY A 61 -8.81 -8.90 -11.13
N LEU A 62 -7.96 -9.39 -12.03
CA LEU A 62 -6.89 -8.58 -12.64
C LEU A 62 -7.45 -7.46 -13.53
N VAL A 63 -8.47 -7.76 -14.33
CA VAL A 63 -9.13 -6.78 -15.21
C VAL A 63 -9.78 -5.67 -14.39
N LEU A 64 -10.52 -6.01 -13.33
CA LEU A 64 -11.15 -5.00 -12.48
C LEU A 64 -10.12 -4.26 -11.60
N GLY A 65 -9.14 -4.98 -11.05
CA GLY A 65 -8.12 -4.42 -10.17
C GLY A 65 -7.19 -3.42 -10.85
N LEU A 66 -6.77 -3.69 -12.09
CA LEU A 66 -5.92 -2.78 -12.87
C LEU A 66 -6.71 -1.89 -13.83
N GLY A 67 -7.76 -2.43 -14.44
CA GLY A 67 -8.56 -1.73 -15.43
C GLY A 67 -9.38 -0.59 -14.84
N ALA A 68 -9.92 -0.72 -13.62
CA ALA A 68 -10.67 0.37 -13.01
C ALA A 68 -9.78 1.62 -12.76
N PRO A 69 -8.60 1.53 -12.10
CA PRO A 69 -7.71 2.69 -11.95
C PRO A 69 -7.30 3.31 -13.29
N LEU A 70 -6.89 2.50 -14.28
CA LEU A 70 -6.47 2.98 -15.60
C LEU A 70 -7.62 3.67 -16.35
N PHE A 71 -8.84 3.16 -16.22
CA PHE A 71 -10.03 3.78 -16.81
C PHE A 71 -10.30 5.17 -16.23
N TYR A 72 -10.17 5.35 -14.91
CA TYR A 72 -10.36 6.66 -14.30
C TYR A 72 -9.26 7.66 -14.67
N ILE A 73 -8.01 7.21 -14.81
CA ILE A 73 -6.90 8.06 -15.28
C ILE A 73 -7.14 8.50 -16.72
N SER A 74 -7.38 7.56 -17.64
CA SER A 74 -7.63 7.90 -19.06
C SER A 74 -8.85 8.79 -19.26
N ARG A 75 -9.85 8.73 -18.37
CA ARG A 75 -10.98 9.66 -18.38
C ARG A 75 -10.56 11.08 -18.01
N ALA A 76 -9.67 11.23 -17.04
CA ALA A 76 -9.14 12.54 -16.65
C ALA A 76 -8.31 13.14 -17.79
N ASP A 77 -7.42 12.36 -18.41
CA ASP A 77 -6.58 12.81 -19.53
C ASP A 77 -7.46 13.29 -20.71
N ARG A 78 -8.51 12.52 -21.05
CA ARG A 78 -9.44 12.91 -22.11
C ARG A 78 -10.28 14.14 -21.80
N ASP A 79 -10.54 14.39 -20.53
CA ASP A 79 -11.22 15.61 -20.11
C ASP A 79 -10.26 16.81 -20.18
N GLU A 80 -8.96 16.62 -19.91
CA GLU A 80 -7.92 17.65 -20.08
C GLU A 80 -7.68 17.98 -21.56
N GLU A 81 -7.54 16.97 -22.43
CA GLU A 81 -7.40 17.16 -23.89
C GLU A 81 -8.56 18.00 -24.44
N ARG A 82 -9.80 17.70 -24.06
CA ARG A 82 -10.97 18.49 -24.48
C ARG A 82 -10.95 19.92 -23.95
N LEU A 83 -10.40 20.16 -22.76
CA LEU A 83 -10.25 21.51 -22.22
C LEU A 83 -9.18 22.29 -22.98
N GLU A 84 -8.10 21.64 -23.39
CA GLU A 84 -7.09 22.25 -24.24
C GLU A 84 -7.63 22.60 -25.62
N GLU A 85 -8.42 21.70 -26.24
CA GLU A 85 -9.14 21.95 -27.48
C GLU A 85 -10.10 23.14 -27.34
N LEU A 86 -10.88 23.21 -26.24
CA LEU A 86 -11.76 24.34 -25.95
C LEU A 86 -11.00 25.65 -25.77
N ARG A 87 -9.85 25.63 -25.10
CA ARG A 87 -8.98 26.82 -24.96
C ARG A 87 -8.33 27.22 -26.27
N ALA A 88 -8.01 26.28 -27.14
CA ALA A 88 -7.52 26.56 -28.48
C ALA A 88 -8.63 27.20 -29.33
N LEU A 89 -9.84 26.65 -29.28
CA LEU A 89 -11.01 27.17 -29.98
C LEU A 89 -11.39 28.57 -29.50
N ASN A 90 -11.42 28.80 -28.19
CA ASN A 90 -11.75 30.12 -27.64
C ASN A 90 -10.67 31.17 -28.02
N ARG A 91 -9.39 30.77 -28.08
CA ARG A 91 -8.31 31.64 -28.60
C ARG A 91 -8.47 31.95 -30.09
N SER A 92 -8.87 30.99 -30.92
CA SER A 92 -9.13 31.24 -32.35
C SER A 92 -10.38 32.10 -32.55
N THR A 93 -11.46 31.83 -31.82
CA THR A 93 -12.69 32.62 -31.89
C THR A 93 -12.44 34.05 -31.45
N PHE A 94 -11.73 34.27 -30.34
CA PHE A 94 -11.35 35.62 -29.91
C PHE A 94 -10.51 36.37 -30.95
N ALA A 95 -9.63 35.68 -31.67
CA ALA A 95 -8.85 36.30 -32.76
C ALA A 95 -9.72 36.70 -33.96
N GLU A 96 -10.83 36.02 -34.19
CA GLU A 96 -11.74 36.24 -35.32
C GLU A 96 -12.86 37.25 -35.00
N THR A 97 -13.50 37.15 -33.83
CA THR A 97 -14.68 37.95 -33.45
C THR A 97 -14.36 39.03 -32.41
N GLY A 98 -13.23 38.97 -31.71
CA GLY A 98 -12.87 39.91 -30.64
C GLY A 98 -13.61 39.69 -29.31
N GLU A 99 -14.48 38.67 -29.22
CA GLU A 99 -15.23 38.29 -28.02
C GLU A 99 -14.94 36.82 -27.66
N TYR A 100 -14.89 36.55 -26.35
CA TYR A 100 -14.77 35.18 -25.85
C TYR A 100 -16.11 34.44 -26.00
N MET A 101 -16.06 33.12 -26.17
CA MET A 101 -17.26 32.29 -26.18
C MET A 101 -18.01 32.37 -24.84
N SER A 102 -19.33 32.46 -24.89
CA SER A 102 -20.17 32.48 -23.70
C SER A 102 -20.13 31.15 -22.96
N GLU A 103 -20.34 31.17 -21.64
CA GLU A 103 -20.32 29.96 -20.80
C GLU A 103 -21.35 28.91 -21.28
N ASP A 104 -22.49 29.36 -21.82
CA ASP A 104 -23.53 28.50 -22.38
C ASP A 104 -23.11 27.79 -23.68
N GLU A 105 -22.23 28.40 -24.48
CA GLU A 105 -21.67 27.78 -25.68
C GLU A 105 -20.58 26.77 -25.32
N ILE A 106 -19.75 27.10 -24.32
CA ILE A 106 -18.74 26.20 -23.77
C ILE A 106 -19.40 24.98 -23.13
N ALA A 107 -20.51 25.16 -22.41
CA ALA A 107 -21.27 24.07 -21.79
C ALA A 107 -21.98 23.15 -22.80
N LYS A 108 -22.27 23.62 -24.02
CA LYS A 108 -22.82 22.77 -25.10
C LYS A 108 -21.74 21.88 -25.73
N ILE A 109 -20.51 22.36 -25.80
CA ILE A 109 -19.38 21.61 -26.39
C ILE A 109 -18.79 20.64 -25.36
N ARG A 110 -18.69 21.06 -24.09
CA ARG A 110 -18.16 20.23 -23.00
C ARG A 110 -19.26 19.40 -22.35
N LYS A 111 -19.04 18.10 -22.15
CA LYS A 111 -19.92 17.29 -21.29
C LYS A 111 -19.80 17.74 -19.83
N PRO A 112 -20.91 17.84 -19.07
CA PRO A 112 -20.86 18.23 -17.67
C PRO A 112 -20.11 17.18 -16.85
N LYS A 113 -19.14 17.63 -16.06
CA LYS A 113 -18.36 16.80 -15.15
C LYS A 113 -19.11 16.63 -13.84
N TRP A 114 -18.88 15.53 -13.14
CA TRP A 114 -19.48 15.28 -11.83
C TRP A 114 -19.04 16.31 -10.76
N THR A 115 -17.91 16.99 -10.98
CA THR A 115 -17.39 18.08 -10.13
C THR A 115 -18.04 19.43 -10.40
N ASP A 116 -18.68 19.65 -11.55
CA ASP A 116 -19.24 20.95 -11.92
C ASP A 116 -20.46 21.33 -11.06
N ARG A 117 -21.10 20.35 -10.43
CA ARG A 117 -22.24 20.54 -9.54
C ARG A 117 -21.84 20.78 -8.07
N ARG A 118 -20.54 20.80 -7.77
CA ARG A 118 -20.05 21.14 -6.43
C ARG A 118 -19.82 22.63 -6.36
N GLU A 119 -20.47 23.26 -5.40
CA GLU A 119 -20.04 24.54 -4.86
C GLU A 119 -18.70 24.32 -4.15
N TRP A 120 -17.65 24.93 -4.69
CA TRP A 120 -16.36 24.95 -4.00
C TRP A 120 -16.49 26.02 -2.93
N ALA A 121 -16.36 25.63 -1.67
CA ALA A 121 -16.18 26.59 -0.60
C ALA A 121 -14.78 27.18 -0.77
N ASP A 122 -14.70 28.42 -1.24
CA ASP A 122 -13.50 29.20 -1.11
C ASP A 122 -13.35 29.53 0.39
N ASP A 123 -12.27 29.07 1.03
CA ASP A 123 -11.88 29.55 2.35
C ASP A 123 -11.40 31.00 2.17
N ASP A 124 -12.20 31.96 2.64
CA ASP A 124 -11.81 33.37 2.76
C ASP A 124 -10.52 33.56 3.59
#